data_AF-A0ABD0NIV8-F1
#
_entry.id   AF-A0ABD0NIV8-F1
#
_cell.length_a   1.000
_cell.length_b   1.000
_cell.length_c   1.000
_cell.angle_alpha   90.00
_cell.angle_beta   90.00
_cell.angle_gamma   90.00
#
_symmetry.space_group_name_H-M   'P 1'
#
loop_
_entity.id
_entity.type
_entity.pdbx_description
1 polymer ?
#
loop_
_entity_poly.entity_id
_entity_poly.type
_entity_poly.pdbx_seq_one_letter_code
_entity_poly.pdbx_strand_id
1 'polypeptide(L)'
;MSADQEAQEDELLALVSIYDEEEFRRAESGKEGEIHLCLELPPNFKLLVKVRESITFSCFTGQNSTEHNISFLPPLVLSFEFPTDYPSSSAPVFTISSKWLTRVQ
;
A
#
# COMPACT_ATOMS: atom_id res chain seq x y z
N MET A 1 -0.91 26.43 -18.55
CA MET A 1 -1.49 25.35 -17.74
C MET A 1 -2.58 24.73 -18.58
N SER A 2 -2.52 23.41 -18.81
CA SER A 2 -3.64 22.69 -19.44
C SER A 2 -4.76 22.52 -18.41
N ALA A 3 -6.00 22.32 -18.87
CA ALA A 3 -7.12 22.00 -17.98
C ALA A 3 -6.84 20.74 -17.15
N ASP A 4 -6.15 19.77 -17.74
CA ASP A 4 -5.67 18.56 -17.08
C ASP A 4 -4.73 18.86 -15.90
N GLN A 5 -3.79 19.79 -16.09
CA GLN A 5 -2.85 20.17 -15.03
C GLN A 5 -3.55 20.89 -13.87
N GLU A 6 -4.51 21.76 -14.17
CA GLU A 6 -5.31 22.44 -13.14
C GLU A 6 -6.15 21.43 -12.35
N ALA A 7 -6.81 20.49 -13.04
CA ALA A 7 -7.58 19.42 -12.39
C ALA A 7 -6.71 18.51 -11.50
N GLN A 8 -5.48 18.20 -11.93
CA GLN A 8 -4.53 17.41 -11.13
C GLN A 8 -4.14 18.12 -9.82
N GLU A 9 -3.85 19.42 -9.88
CA GLU A 9 -3.50 20.19 -8.69
C GLU A 9 -4.69 20.34 -7.74
N ASP A 10 -5.89 20.59 -8.28
CA ASP A 10 -7.12 20.65 -7.49
C ASP A 10 -7.40 19.34 -6.76
N GLU A 11 -7.18 18.19 -7.41
CA GLU A 11 -7.32 16.88 -6.78
C GLU A 11 -6.31 16.68 -5.65
N LEU A 12 -5.03 17.04 -5.85
CA LEU A 12 -4.01 16.93 -4.80
C LEU A 12 -4.33 17.83 -3.60
N LEU A 13 -4.81 19.04 -3.85
CA LEU A 13 -5.26 19.95 -2.78
C LEU A 13 -6.46 19.37 -2.02
N ALA A 14 -7.41 18.75 -2.73
CA ALA A 14 -8.52 18.07 -2.09
C ALA A 14 -8.02 16.90 -1.21
N LEU A 15 -7.07 16.09 -1.70
CA LEU A 15 -6.49 14.99 -0.92
C LEU A 15 -5.78 15.48 0.35
N VAL A 16 -5.00 16.57 0.27
CA VAL A 16 -4.39 17.21 1.46
C VAL A 16 -5.44 17.73 2.44
N SER A 17 -6.62 18.11 1.96
CA SER A 17 -7.71 18.59 2.82
C SER A 17 -8.55 17.46 3.43
N ILE A 18 -8.61 16.29 2.79
CA ILE A 18 -9.42 15.15 3.23
C ILE A 18 -8.63 14.26 4.21
N TYR A 19 -7.35 14.07 3.94
CA TYR A 19 -6.47 13.17 4.70
C TYR A 19 -5.44 13.96 5.51
N ASP A 20 -5.12 13.46 6.70
CA ASP A 20 -4.08 14.03 7.54
C ASP A 20 -2.67 13.72 6.98
N GLU A 21 -1.65 14.41 7.47
CA GLU A 21 -0.25 14.28 7.02
C GLU A 21 0.34 12.86 7.23
N GLU A 22 -0.22 12.07 8.15
CA GLU A 22 0.17 10.69 8.38
C GLU A 22 -0.43 9.71 7.35
N GLU A 23 -1.60 10.04 6.82
CA GLU A 23 -2.36 9.22 5.88
C GLU A 23 -2.00 9.55 4.43
N PHE A 24 -1.81 10.81 4.06
CA PHE A 24 -1.47 11.21 2.71
C PHE A 24 -0.15 11.97 2.64
N ARG A 25 0.73 11.55 1.72
CA ARG A 25 1.99 12.20 1.43
C ARG A 25 2.11 12.48 -0.07
N ARG A 26 2.11 13.76 -0.43
CA ARG A 26 2.39 14.21 -1.80
C ARG A 26 3.88 14.10 -2.09
N ALA A 27 4.26 13.56 -3.25
CA ALA A 27 5.66 13.53 -3.68
C ALA A 27 6.13 14.92 -4.12
N GLU A 28 7.41 15.22 -3.92
CA GLU A 28 8.02 16.50 -4.32
C GLU A 28 7.96 16.74 -5.84
N SER A 29 7.90 15.67 -6.65
CA SER A 29 7.74 15.71 -8.10
C SER A 29 6.34 16.19 -8.55
N GLY A 30 5.40 16.33 -7.61
CA GLY A 30 4.10 16.96 -7.81
C GLY A 30 3.05 16.11 -8.52
N LYS A 31 3.44 15.04 -9.22
CA LYS A 31 2.55 14.15 -9.99
C LYS A 31 2.26 12.80 -9.32
N GLU A 32 2.93 12.54 -8.21
CA GLU A 32 2.84 11.28 -7.47
C GLU A 32 2.39 11.56 -6.04
N GLY A 33 1.75 10.57 -5.43
CA GLY A 33 1.36 10.61 -4.04
C GLY A 33 1.26 9.22 -3.45
N GLU A 34 1.34 9.14 -2.13
CA GLU A 34 1.20 7.89 -1.39
C GLU A 34 0.16 8.06 -0.29
N ILE A 35 -0.70 7.05 -0.15
CA ILE A 35 -1.68 6.95 0.93
C ILE A 35 -1.34 5.74 1.81
N HIS A 36 -1.26 5.98 3.11
CA HIS A 36 -1.02 4.98 4.14
C HIS A 36 -2.35 4.50 4.71
N LEU A 37 -2.67 3.23 4.46
CA LEU A 37 -3.91 2.60 4.86
C LEU A 37 -3.67 1.69 6.07
N CYS A 38 -4.25 2.06 7.20
CA CYS A 38 -4.33 1.24 8.40
C CYS A 38 -5.59 0.38 8.34
N LEU A 39 -5.44 -0.90 8.03
CA LEU A 39 -6.58 -1.82 7.91
C LEU A 39 -7.05 -2.30 9.28
N GLU A 40 -8.36 -2.24 9.50
CA GLU A 40 -8.99 -2.89 10.64
C GLU A 40 -9.06 -4.41 10.39
N LEU A 41 -8.52 -5.19 11.32
CA LEU A 41 -8.52 -6.64 11.20
C LEU A 41 -9.80 -7.25 11.77
N PRO A 42 -10.37 -8.25 11.08
CA PRO A 42 -11.47 -9.01 11.64
C PRO A 42 -11.02 -9.79 12.89
N PRO A 43 -11.96 -10.11 13.81
CA PRO A 43 -11.63 -10.90 14.99
C PRO A 43 -11.06 -12.26 14.60
N ASN A 44 -9.97 -12.66 15.26
CA ASN A 44 -9.22 -13.89 14.98
C ASN A 44 -8.50 -13.93 13.62
N PHE A 45 -8.03 -12.78 13.12
CA PHE A 45 -7.16 -12.76 11.94
C PHE A 45 -5.85 -13.49 12.20
N LYS A 46 -5.52 -14.45 11.32
CA LYS A 46 -4.34 -15.31 11.42
C LYS A 46 -3.44 -15.13 10.21
N LEU A 47 -2.16 -14.87 10.46
CA LEU A 47 -1.13 -14.94 9.43
C LEU A 47 -0.48 -16.32 9.42
N LEU A 48 -0.36 -16.89 8.23
CA LEU A 48 0.42 -18.10 7.98
C LEU A 48 1.82 -17.68 7.49
N VAL A 49 2.82 -17.87 8.34
CA VAL A 49 4.21 -17.53 8.01
C VAL A 49 4.92 -18.80 7.54
N LYS A 50 5.39 -18.80 6.29
CA LYS A 50 6.25 -19.86 5.76
C LYS A 50 7.70 -19.47 5.94
N VAL A 51 8.42 -20.18 6.80
CA VAL A 51 9.87 -19.96 6.96
C VAL A 51 10.57 -20.62 5.78
N ARG A 52 11.26 -19.82 4.96
CA ARG A 52 12.22 -20.36 3.99
C ARG A 52 13.47 -20.75 4.78
N GLU A 53 13.81 -22.03 4.78
CA GLU A 53 14.95 -22.57 5.55
C GLU A 53 16.22 -21.74 5.33
N SER A 54 16.64 -20.98 6.34
CA SER A 54 18.04 -20.61 6.52
C SER A 54 18.57 -21.42 7.69
N ILE A 55 19.15 -22.57 7.37
CA ILE A 55 20.19 -23.30 8.09
C ILE A 55 20.31 -22.91 9.58
N THR A 56 19.57 -23.55 10.48
CA THR A 56 20.09 -24.00 11.79
C THR A 56 19.10 -25.00 12.40
N PHE A 57 19.57 -26.25 12.52
CA PHE A 57 19.18 -27.30 13.46
C PHE A 57 17.82 -27.15 14.18
N SER A 58 16.74 -27.61 13.57
CA SER A 58 15.70 -28.29 14.33
C SER A 58 15.18 -29.49 13.54
N CYS A 59 15.48 -30.66 14.09
CA CYS A 59 14.97 -31.94 13.67
C CYS A 59 13.52 -32.07 14.16
N PHE A 60 12.72 -32.81 13.40
CA PHE A 60 11.34 -33.26 13.66
C PHE A 60 10.19 -32.29 13.30
N THR A 61 9.37 -32.80 12.36
CA THR A 61 8.00 -32.42 11.97
C THR A 61 7.86 -31.51 10.73
N GLY A 62 7.38 -32.11 9.64
CA GLY A 62 7.23 -31.51 8.30
C GLY A 62 6.10 -30.49 8.16
N GLN A 63 6.04 -29.49 9.04
CA GLN A 63 5.15 -28.33 8.94
C GLN A 63 5.97 -27.04 9.01
N ASN A 64 6.48 -26.59 7.87
CA ASN A 64 7.29 -25.36 7.77
C ASN A 64 6.43 -24.07 7.79
N SER A 65 5.23 -24.12 8.36
CA SER A 65 4.31 -22.99 8.44
C SER A 65 3.72 -22.83 9.83
N THR A 66 3.92 -21.66 10.44
CA THR A 66 3.34 -21.32 11.73
C THR A 66 2.19 -20.33 11.56
N GLU A 67 1.08 -20.57 12.28
CA GLU A 67 -0.04 -19.64 12.36
C GLU A 67 0.16 -18.68 13.54
N HIS A 68 0.00 -17.38 13.29
CA HIS A 68 0.05 -16.36 14.32
C HIS A 68 -1.24 -15.54 14.32
N ASN A 69 -1.90 -15.45 15.49
CA ASN A 69 -2.97 -14.47 15.68
C ASN A 69 -2.33 -13.10 15.81
N ILE A 70 -2.79 -12.14 15.01
CA ILE A 70 -2.31 -10.77 15.08
C ILE A 70 -3.49 -9.82 15.25
N SER A 71 -3.28 -8.78 16.05
CA SER A 71 -4.27 -7.72 16.26
C SER A 71 -4.05 -6.52 15.35
N PHE A 72 -2.85 -6.37 14.78
CA PHE A 72 -2.47 -5.24 13.95
C PHE A 72 -1.57 -5.68 12.79
N LEU A 73 -1.78 -5.10 11.61
CA LEU A 73 -0.90 -5.23 10.46
C LEU A 73 -0.10 -3.95 10.26
N PRO A 74 1.15 -4.05 9.74
CA PRO A 74 1.83 -2.90 9.19
C PRO A 74 0.95 -2.19 8.14
N PRO A 75 0.99 -0.85 8.06
CA PRO A 75 0.22 -0.10 7.07
C PRO A 75 0.44 -0.60 5.65
N LEU A 76 -0.61 -0.50 4.84
CA LEU A 76 -0.55 -0.72 3.41
C LEU A 76 -0.29 0.62 2.73
N VAL A 77 0.60 0.63 1.74
CA VAL A 77 0.95 1.85 1.00
C VAL A 77 0.33 1.77 -0.39
N LEU A 78 -0.57 2.69 -0.69
CA LEU A 78 -1.13 2.94 -2.02
C LEU A 78 -0.38 4.10 -2.65
N SER A 79 0.53 3.81 -3.57
CA SER A 79 1.21 4.83 -4.36
C SER A 79 0.45 5.06 -5.67
N PHE A 80 0.32 6.31 -6.09
CA PHE A 80 -0.29 6.66 -7.37
C PHE A 80 0.56 7.66 -8.15
N GLU A 81 0.43 7.63 -9.47
CA GLU A 81 1.05 8.57 -10.39
C GLU A 81 0.02 9.08 -11.40
N PHE A 82 -0.01 10.40 -11.62
CA PHE A 82 -0.85 11.04 -12.63
C PHE A 82 -0.12 11.19 -13.97
N PRO A 83 -0.65 10.54 -15.04
CA PRO A 83 -0.22 10.83 -16.40
C PRO A 83 -0.44 12.29 -16.78
N THR A 84 0.29 12.76 -17.79
CA THR A 84 0.20 14.17 -18.23
C THR A 84 -1.14 14.50 -18.91
N ASP A 85 -1.87 13.46 -19.34
CA ASP A 85 -3.16 13.50 -20.03
C ASP A 85 -4.33 13.07 -19.13
N TYR A 86 -4.10 12.88 -17.83
CA TYR A 86 -5.17 12.71 -16.83
C TYR A 86 -5.76 14.08 -16.44
N PRO A 87 -7.08 14.23 -16.26
CA PRO A 87 -8.12 13.20 -16.29
C PRO A 87 -8.75 12.93 -17.66
N SER A 88 -8.35 13.67 -18.70
CA SER A 88 -9.05 13.65 -19.99
C SER A 88 -8.93 12.36 -20.80
N SER A 89 -7.79 11.69 -20.77
CA SER A 89 -7.49 10.56 -21.69
C SER A 89 -7.08 9.27 -20.99
N SER A 90 -6.26 9.37 -19.94
CA SER A 90 -5.71 8.21 -19.22
C SER A 90 -6.07 8.27 -17.74
N ALA A 91 -6.19 7.10 -17.10
CA ALA A 91 -6.41 6.98 -15.66
C ALA A 91 -5.08 7.01 -14.88
N PRO A 92 -5.10 7.30 -13.57
CA PRO A 92 -3.90 7.24 -12.74
C PRO A 92 -3.35 5.81 -12.64
N VAL A 93 -2.04 5.69 -12.47
CA VAL A 93 -1.38 4.41 -12.25
C VAL A 93 -1.32 4.16 -10.75
N PHE A 94 -1.95 3.08 -10.28
CA PHE A 94 -1.97 2.72 -8.86
C PHE A 94 -1.08 1.52 -8.57
N THR A 95 -0.29 1.60 -7.51
CA THR A 95 0.54 0.51 -6.99
C THR A 95 0.23 0.29 -5.52
N ILE A 96 -0.10 -0.96 -5.18
CA ILE A 96 -0.35 -1.37 -3.79
C ILE A 96 0.87 -2.15 -3.27
N SER A 97 1.38 -1.75 -2.11
CA SER A 97 2.54 -2.41 -1.51
C SER A 97 2.40 -2.56 0.01
N SER A 98 2.86 -3.71 0.53
CA SER A 98 3.03 -3.91 1.97
C SER A 98 3.93 -5.11 2.24
N LYS A 99 4.52 -5.18 3.44
CA LYS A 99 5.46 -6.24 3.85
C LYS A 99 4.78 -7.62 3.99
N TRP A 100 3.48 -7.63 4.25
CA TRP A 100 2.69 -8.83 4.47
C TRP A 100 1.85 -9.24 3.26
N LEU A 101 1.77 -8.37 2.23
CA LEU A 101 1.10 -8.72 0.98
C LEU A 101 1.98 -9.72 0.22
N THR A 102 1.37 -10.84 -0.15
CA THR A 102 2.00 -11.77 -1.09
C THR A 102 1.62 -11.34 -2.51
N ARG A 103 2.55 -11.46 -3.46
CA ARG A 103 2.21 -11.33 -4.87
C ARG A 103 1.28 -12.48 -5.22
N VAL A 104 -0.01 -12.20 -5.38
CA VAL A 104 -0.93 -13.13 -6.00
C VAL A 104 -0.53 -13.18 -7.47
N GLN A 105 -0.01 -14.33 -7.92
CA GLN A 105 0.37 -14.57 -9.31
C GLN A 105 -0.87 -14.84 -10.17
#